data_AF-A0A938MJH4-F1
#
_entry.id   AF-A0A938MJH4-F1
#
_cell.length_a   1.000
_cell.length_b   1.000
_cell.length_c   1.000
_cell.angle_alpha   90.00
_cell.angle_beta   90.00
_cell.angle_gamma   90.00
#
_symmetry.space_group_name_H-M   'P 1'
#
loop_
_entity.id
_entity.type
_entity.pdbx_description
1 polymer ?
#
loop_
_entity_poly.entity_id
_entity_poly.type
_entity_poly.pdbx_seq_one_letter_code
_entity_poly.pdbx_strand_id
1 'polypeptide(L)'
;KGERLDLKVTPMPSVRWMIGISGRSNAAEAVRRTGLAGKAGLRADDEIVGIGEQEVRTWAEIDKALAASAEGPVALKVRRAGQIKNLTIPLTEGAKATDALAEVLPRQSLTIDTLVKDFPAQQLGLKPGDRIVGLDGEKMRDWDHLLDKVTNSNGKLMQIEWERGGETFIGEIRPIKDEKSAVGQIGIGPRRKMIVRQYGVAMSCVMGFQKAVVNVQRVYLMIRSFFTRKLSTKTVGGIILIAQASYHSAKQGLSTLLYFLGIIGANLAVINVLPIPVLDGGHLMLLGIEKLKGKPLSERAQAVANYVGLFLVLGLVLYATRNDILRLMKGF
;
A
#
# COMPACT_ATOMS: atom_id res chain seq x y z
N LYS A 1 49.56 18.73 1.93
CA LYS A 1 48.43 19.17 1.06
C LYS A 1 47.15 18.54 1.61
N GLY A 2 46.43 19.25 2.48
CA GLY A 2 45.12 18.80 2.97
C GLY A 2 44.06 19.65 2.29
N GLU A 3 43.31 19.08 1.34
CA GLU A 3 42.15 19.75 0.77
C GLU A 3 41.08 19.85 1.84
N ARG A 4 40.71 21.09 2.20
CA ARG A 4 39.48 21.36 2.94
C ARG A 4 38.30 21.04 2.02
N LEU A 5 37.67 19.90 2.24
CA LEU A 5 36.37 19.58 1.66
C LEU A 5 35.31 20.40 2.41
N ASP A 6 34.86 21.49 1.78
CA ASP A 6 33.67 22.23 2.21
C ASP A 6 32.42 21.38 1.95
N LEU A 7 32.12 20.49 2.89
CA LEU A 7 30.85 19.78 2.94
C LEU A 7 29.75 20.76 3.33
N LYS A 8 29.07 21.30 2.31
CA LYS A 8 27.84 22.07 2.48
C LYS A 8 26.73 21.09 2.91
N VAL A 9 26.64 20.81 4.21
CA VAL A 9 25.58 20.01 4.79
C VAL A 9 24.31 20.85 4.77
N THR A 10 23.46 20.64 3.77
CA THR A 10 22.09 21.16 3.79
C THR A 10 21.32 20.32 4.80
N PRO A 11 20.88 20.85 5.94
CA PRO A 11 20.10 20.08 6.90
C PRO A 11 18.81 19.64 6.21
N MET A 12 18.64 18.34 5.97
CA MET A 12 17.33 17.81 5.63
C MET A 12 16.47 17.96 6.88
N PRO A 13 15.35 18.70 6.85
CA PRO A 13 14.46 18.78 8.01
C PRO A 13 14.10 17.35 8.39
N SER A 14 14.38 16.97 9.63
CA SER A 14 14.13 15.61 10.09
C SER A 14 12.65 15.31 9.94
N VAL A 15 12.30 14.46 8.97
CA VAL A 15 10.92 14.05 8.67
C VAL A 15 10.24 13.39 9.89
N ARG A 16 11.05 12.93 10.85
CA ARG A 16 10.64 12.29 12.10
C ARG A 16 9.59 13.05 12.90
N TRP A 17 9.61 14.38 12.87
CA TRP A 17 8.68 15.25 13.63
C TRP A 17 7.68 16.00 12.75
N MET A 18 7.76 15.86 11.42
CA MET A 18 6.80 16.49 10.53
C MET A 18 5.46 15.75 10.57
N ILE A 19 4.41 16.47 10.96
CA ILE A 19 3.03 15.98 10.87
C ILE A 19 2.56 16.15 9.43
N GLY A 20 2.01 15.11 8.83
CA GLY A 20 1.52 15.14 7.45
C GLY A 20 1.30 13.76 6.87
N ILE A 21 0.46 13.67 5.85
CA ILE A 21 0.18 12.40 5.17
C ILE A 21 1.26 12.18 4.11
N SER A 22 2.01 11.10 4.23
CA SER A 22 2.92 10.67 3.16
C SER A 22 2.10 10.12 1.98
N GLY A 23 2.31 10.68 0.80
CA GLY A 23 1.72 10.22 -0.45
C GLY A 23 2.79 9.97 -1.51
N ARG A 24 2.45 9.16 -2.53
CA ARG A 24 3.27 9.08 -3.74
C ARG A 24 3.32 10.46 -4.40
N SER A 25 4.50 10.87 -4.84
CA SER A 25 4.68 12.12 -5.57
C SER A 25 3.71 12.20 -6.75
N ASN A 26 3.21 13.40 -7.01
CA ASN A 26 2.44 13.72 -8.22
C ASN A 26 3.35 14.08 -9.41
N ALA A 27 4.66 13.89 -9.27
CA ALA A 27 5.61 14.06 -10.36
C ALA A 27 5.61 12.86 -11.32
N ALA A 28 5.64 13.14 -12.62
CA ALA A 28 5.90 12.19 -13.67
C ALA A 28 7.40 11.90 -13.71
N GLU A 29 7.85 10.83 -13.07
CA GLU A 29 9.27 10.48 -12.95
C GLU A 29 9.85 10.03 -14.29
N ALA A 30 9.05 9.36 -15.12
CA ALA A 30 9.42 9.09 -16.50
C ALA A 30 8.19 9.12 -17.41
N VAL A 31 8.41 9.59 -18.64
CA VAL A 31 7.36 9.66 -19.66
C VAL A 31 7.88 9.05 -20.95
N ARG A 32 7.20 8.03 -21.46
CA ARG A 32 7.56 7.44 -22.76
C ARG A 32 7.14 8.39 -23.88
N ARG A 33 8.11 8.85 -24.69
CA ARG A 33 7.87 9.83 -25.77
C ARG A 33 6.84 9.37 -26.81
N THR A 34 6.76 8.06 -27.04
CA THR A 34 5.82 7.47 -28.02
C THR A 34 4.41 7.25 -27.46
N GLY A 35 4.23 7.33 -26.14
CA GLY A 35 2.96 7.14 -25.46
C GLY A 35 2.02 8.33 -25.61
N LEU A 36 0.74 8.13 -25.30
CA LEU A 36 -0.30 9.16 -25.42
C LEU A 36 0.09 10.47 -24.72
N ALA A 37 0.51 10.39 -23.45
CA ALA A 37 0.96 11.54 -22.68
C ALA A 37 2.27 12.18 -23.21
N GLY A 38 3.21 11.35 -23.69
CA GLY A 38 4.46 11.85 -24.28
C GLY A 38 4.20 12.62 -25.57
N LYS A 39 3.31 12.11 -26.43
CA LYS A 39 2.83 12.78 -27.65
C LYS A 39 2.08 14.07 -27.34
N ALA A 40 1.31 14.08 -26.24
CA ALA A 40 0.63 15.27 -25.74
C ALA A 40 1.59 16.30 -25.09
N GLY A 41 2.89 16.00 -25.00
CA GLY A 41 3.91 16.94 -24.55
C GLY A 41 4.26 16.87 -23.07
N LEU A 42 3.77 15.86 -22.33
CA LEU A 42 4.21 15.58 -20.97
C LEU A 42 5.68 15.14 -20.97
N ARG A 43 6.45 15.60 -19.98
CA ARG A 43 7.88 15.31 -19.82
C ARG A 43 8.16 14.71 -18.45
N ALA A 44 9.31 14.06 -18.34
CA ALA A 44 9.85 13.68 -17.05
C ALA A 44 10.03 14.93 -16.16
N ASP A 45 9.85 14.74 -14.85
CA ASP A 45 9.84 15.74 -13.78
C ASP A 45 8.70 16.76 -13.82
N ASP A 46 7.72 16.62 -14.72
CA ASP A 46 6.49 17.41 -14.64
C ASP A 46 5.68 17.02 -13.41
N GLU A 47 5.24 17.99 -12.62
CA GLU A 47 4.29 17.73 -11.55
C GLU A 47 2.86 17.84 -12.09
N ILE A 48 2.09 16.76 -12.04
CA ILE A 48 0.67 16.80 -12.40
C ILE A 48 -0.08 17.43 -11.24
N VAL A 49 -0.67 18.60 -11.49
CA VAL A 49 -1.32 19.43 -10.47
C VAL A 49 -2.84 19.50 -10.65
N GLY A 50 -3.36 19.06 -11.79
CA GLY A 50 -4.79 18.91 -12.00
C GLY A 50 -5.15 17.98 -13.15
N ILE A 51 -6.36 17.43 -13.09
CA ILE A 51 -7.00 16.63 -14.15
C ILE A 51 -8.41 17.21 -14.35
N GLY A 52 -8.66 17.78 -15.53
CA GLY A 52 -9.83 18.61 -15.78
C GLY A 52 -9.91 19.78 -14.80
N GLU A 53 -11.03 19.88 -14.09
CA GLU A 53 -11.26 20.87 -13.03
C GLU A 53 -10.78 20.41 -11.63
N GLN A 54 -10.38 19.15 -11.48
CA GLN A 54 -9.94 18.63 -10.19
C GLN A 54 -8.46 18.93 -9.96
N GLU A 55 -8.13 19.63 -8.86
CA GLU A 55 -6.76 19.71 -8.37
C GLU A 55 -6.31 18.37 -7.79
N VAL A 56 -5.07 17.98 -8.09
CA VAL A 56 -4.46 16.75 -7.59
C VAL A 56 -3.09 17.02 -7.00
N ARG A 57 -2.81 16.40 -5.85
CA ARG A 57 -1.60 16.63 -5.05
C ARG A 57 -0.78 15.38 -4.80
N THR A 58 -1.39 14.21 -5.01
CA THR A 58 -0.77 12.90 -4.86
C THR A 58 -1.13 12.01 -6.02
N TRP A 59 -0.33 10.98 -6.27
CA TRP A 59 -0.66 10.04 -7.34
C TRP A 59 -1.99 9.28 -7.12
N ALA A 60 -2.35 9.00 -5.88
CA ALA A 60 -3.64 8.38 -5.58
C ALA A 60 -4.84 9.26 -5.98
N GLU A 61 -4.69 10.59 -5.88
CA GLU A 61 -5.69 11.55 -6.34
C GLU A 61 -5.74 11.61 -7.88
N ILE A 62 -4.59 11.50 -8.56
CA ILE A 62 -4.49 11.36 -10.02
C ILE A 62 -5.27 10.11 -10.48
N ASP A 63 -4.97 8.94 -9.91
CA ASP A 63 -5.64 7.68 -10.27
C ASP A 63 -7.17 7.80 -10.09
N LYS A 64 -7.61 8.41 -8.98
CA LYS A 64 -9.03 8.64 -8.68
C LYS A 64 -9.68 9.61 -9.66
N ALA A 65 -9.02 10.72 -9.98
CA ALA A 65 -9.54 11.74 -10.88
C ALA A 65 -9.65 11.21 -12.32
N LEU A 66 -8.69 10.40 -12.78
CA LEU A 66 -8.78 9.71 -14.07
C LEU A 66 -9.93 8.71 -14.09
N ALA A 67 -10.10 7.90 -13.03
CA ALA A 67 -11.19 6.93 -12.95
C ALA A 67 -12.59 7.59 -12.93
N ALA A 68 -12.68 8.83 -12.45
CA ALA A 68 -13.91 9.61 -12.41
C ALA A 68 -14.12 10.50 -13.66
N SER A 69 -13.14 10.59 -14.55
CA SER A 69 -13.23 11.41 -15.75
C SER A 69 -14.15 10.76 -16.80
N ALA A 70 -14.95 11.58 -17.48
CA ALA A 70 -15.82 11.13 -18.56
C ALA A 70 -15.01 10.61 -19.77
N GLU A 71 -15.67 9.83 -20.64
CA GLU A 71 -15.09 9.40 -21.91
C GLU A 71 -14.76 10.62 -22.79
N GLY A 72 -13.53 10.66 -23.33
CA GLY A 72 -13.05 11.77 -24.16
C GLY A 72 -11.62 12.23 -23.80
N PRO A 73 -11.16 13.34 -24.41
CA PRO A 73 -9.81 13.84 -24.17
C PRO A 73 -9.57 14.22 -22.71
N VAL A 74 -8.44 13.79 -22.14
CA VAL A 74 -8.08 14.11 -20.75
C VAL A 74 -7.29 15.41 -20.72
N ALA A 75 -7.86 16.45 -20.11
CA ALA A 75 -7.16 17.69 -19.82
C ALA A 75 -6.28 17.53 -18.57
N LEU A 76 -5.00 17.85 -18.67
CA LEU A 76 -4.03 17.83 -17.58
C LEU A 76 -3.48 19.25 -17.35
N LYS A 77 -3.37 19.62 -16.07
CA LYS A 77 -2.62 20.79 -15.62
C LYS A 77 -1.32 20.29 -15.02
N VAL A 78 -0.18 20.72 -15.55
CA VAL A 78 1.15 20.28 -15.10
C VAL A 78 2.03 21.46 -14.74
N ARG A 79 2.81 21.36 -13.67
CA ARG A 79 3.81 22.35 -13.29
C ARG A 79 5.18 21.90 -13.80
N ARG A 80 5.77 22.69 -14.69
CA ARG A 80 7.12 22.48 -15.25
C ARG A 80 7.96 23.72 -14.98
N ALA A 81 9.07 23.56 -14.25
CA ALA A 81 9.97 24.67 -13.89
C ALA A 81 9.21 25.88 -13.27
N GLY A 82 8.23 25.60 -12.41
CA GLY A 82 7.43 26.63 -11.71
C GLY A 82 6.25 27.20 -12.50
N GLN A 83 6.14 26.95 -13.81
CA GLN A 83 5.03 27.42 -14.65
C GLN A 83 3.97 26.33 -14.83
N ILE A 84 2.69 26.71 -14.79
CA ILE A 84 1.57 25.81 -15.09
C ILE A 84 1.38 25.74 -16.61
N LYS A 85 1.34 24.52 -17.15
CA LYS A 85 1.05 24.21 -18.55
C LYS A 85 -0.18 23.31 -18.63
N ASN A 86 -1.05 23.60 -19.59
CA ASN A 86 -2.21 22.77 -19.87
C ASN A 86 -1.87 21.84 -21.03
N LEU A 87 -2.09 20.55 -20.84
CA LEU A 87 -1.89 19.51 -21.85
C LEU A 87 -3.22 18.80 -22.06
N THR A 88 -3.53 18.42 -23.30
CA THR A 88 -4.71 17.62 -23.61
C THR A 88 -4.25 16.31 -24.22
N ILE A 89 -4.59 15.20 -23.55
CA ILE A 89 -4.28 13.86 -24.04
C ILE A 89 -5.49 13.35 -24.82
N PRO A 90 -5.38 13.19 -26.15
CA PRO A 90 -6.43 12.54 -26.93
C PRO A 90 -6.46 11.04 -26.58
N LEU A 91 -7.65 10.54 -26.26
CA LEU A 91 -7.87 9.10 -26.10
C LEU A 91 -8.33 8.49 -27.42
N THR A 92 -7.90 7.27 -27.70
CA THR A 92 -8.47 6.46 -28.79
C THR A 92 -9.87 5.98 -28.43
N GLU A 93 -10.70 5.72 -29.44
CA GLU A 93 -12.06 5.24 -29.25
C GLU A 93 -12.08 3.94 -28.42
N GLY A 94 -12.91 3.91 -27.37
CA GLY A 94 -12.97 2.80 -26.40
C GLY A 94 -11.87 2.76 -25.33
N ALA A 95 -10.89 3.68 -25.35
CA ALA A 95 -9.90 3.81 -24.28
C ALA A 95 -10.48 4.54 -23.06
N LYS A 96 -10.13 4.07 -21.86
CA LYS A 96 -10.54 4.70 -20.60
C LYS A 96 -9.63 5.89 -20.30
N ALA A 97 -10.13 6.86 -19.54
CA ALA A 97 -9.32 7.98 -19.08
C ALA A 97 -8.06 7.54 -18.30
N THR A 98 -8.12 6.39 -17.62
CA THR A 98 -6.95 5.78 -16.96
C THR A 98 -5.82 5.43 -17.92
N ASP A 99 -6.11 5.24 -19.21
CA ASP A 99 -5.12 4.92 -20.24
C ASP A 99 -4.29 6.14 -20.65
N ALA A 100 -4.79 7.36 -20.39
CA ALA A 100 -4.10 8.62 -20.72
C ALA A 100 -2.70 8.70 -20.09
N LEU A 101 -2.59 8.24 -18.84
CA LEU A 101 -1.33 8.20 -18.08
C LEU A 101 -0.74 6.78 -17.99
N ALA A 102 -1.18 5.84 -18.82
CA ALA A 102 -0.69 4.46 -18.76
C ALA A 102 0.83 4.36 -18.96
N GLU A 103 1.39 5.26 -19.77
CA GLU A 103 2.83 5.33 -20.07
C GLU A 103 3.55 6.47 -19.33
N VAL A 104 2.86 7.12 -18.40
CA VAL A 104 3.41 8.12 -17.49
C VAL A 104 3.68 7.43 -16.19
N LEU A 105 4.95 7.26 -15.87
CA LEU A 105 5.36 6.62 -14.65
C LEU A 105 5.35 7.66 -13.51
N PRO A 106 4.56 7.47 -12.45
CA PRO A 106 5.09 7.37 -11.08
C PRO A 106 5.57 5.94 -10.80
N ARG A 107 5.46 5.07 -11.81
CA ARG A 107 5.53 3.63 -11.72
C ARG A 107 6.97 3.32 -11.44
N GLN A 108 7.27 3.32 -10.14
CA GLN A 108 8.32 2.58 -9.47
C GLN A 108 9.28 2.04 -10.51
N SER A 109 10.37 2.77 -10.75
CA SER A 109 11.39 2.34 -11.70
C SER A 109 11.62 0.84 -11.48
N LEU A 110 11.74 0.07 -12.56
CA LEU A 110 12.16 -1.34 -12.43
C LEU A 110 13.56 -1.48 -11.81
N THR A 111 14.20 -0.35 -11.47
CA THR A 111 15.35 -0.24 -10.59
C THR A 111 15.00 -0.63 -9.15
N ILE A 112 15.71 -1.64 -8.67
CA ILE A 112 15.70 -2.10 -7.29
C ILE A 112 16.31 -1.03 -6.39
N ASP A 113 15.65 -0.69 -5.30
CA ASP A 113 16.16 0.24 -4.28
C ASP A 113 16.46 -0.48 -2.97
N THR A 114 15.58 -1.42 -2.61
CA THR A 114 15.71 -2.19 -1.37
C THR A 114 15.65 -3.68 -1.65
N LEU A 115 16.48 -4.43 -0.92
CA LEU A 115 16.42 -5.89 -0.86
C LEU A 115 15.99 -6.31 0.53
N VAL A 116 15.11 -7.31 0.60
CA VAL A 116 14.75 -7.96 1.86
C VAL A 116 15.77 -9.04 2.16
N LYS A 117 16.31 -9.02 3.38
CA LYS A 117 17.29 -10.01 3.82
C LYS A 117 16.68 -11.42 3.81
N ASP A 118 17.46 -12.42 3.41
CA ASP A 118 17.13 -13.85 3.38
C ASP A 118 16.08 -14.23 2.32
N PHE A 119 15.79 -13.34 1.37
CA PHE A 119 14.88 -13.59 0.25
C PHE A 119 15.61 -13.96 -1.06
N PRO A 120 14.91 -14.57 -2.04
CA PRO A 120 15.49 -15.09 -3.27
C PRO A 120 16.33 -14.07 -4.06
N ALA A 121 15.90 -12.80 -4.11
CA ALA A 121 16.64 -11.76 -4.82
C ALA A 121 18.03 -11.50 -4.22
N GLN A 122 18.14 -11.54 -2.90
CA GLN A 122 19.45 -11.39 -2.24
C GLN A 122 20.34 -12.60 -2.52
N GLN A 123 19.79 -13.81 -2.48
CA GLN A 123 20.51 -15.05 -2.76
C GLN A 123 21.01 -15.11 -4.21
N LEU A 124 20.21 -14.58 -5.15
CA LEU A 124 20.58 -14.44 -6.55
C LEU A 124 21.67 -13.38 -6.79
N GLY A 125 21.97 -12.55 -5.78
CA GLY A 125 22.98 -11.50 -5.87
C GLY A 125 22.50 -10.24 -6.59
N LEU A 126 21.18 -10.00 -6.63
CA LEU A 126 20.63 -8.70 -7.01
C LEU A 126 21.12 -7.63 -6.03
N LYS A 127 21.22 -6.38 -6.51
CA LYS A 127 21.73 -5.23 -5.77
C LYS A 127 20.83 -4.01 -5.97
N PRO A 128 20.76 -3.10 -4.99
CA PRO A 128 20.19 -1.77 -5.24
C PRO A 128 20.89 -1.11 -6.43
N GLY A 129 20.09 -0.55 -7.35
CA GLY A 129 20.55 0.01 -8.62
C GLY A 129 20.34 -0.90 -9.84
N ASP A 130 20.10 -2.20 -9.63
CA ASP A 130 19.79 -3.12 -10.73
C ASP A 130 18.42 -2.84 -11.32
N ARG A 131 18.30 -2.84 -12.65
CA ARG A 131 17.03 -2.63 -13.34
C ARG A 131 16.49 -3.94 -13.88
N ILE A 132 15.33 -4.39 -13.41
CA ILE A 132 14.66 -5.56 -13.97
C ILE A 132 14.14 -5.22 -15.37
N VAL A 133 14.45 -6.07 -16.36
CA VAL A 133 14.04 -5.86 -17.75
C VAL A 133 13.12 -6.95 -18.27
N GLY A 134 13.17 -8.15 -17.68
CA GLY A 134 12.37 -9.29 -18.13
C GLY A 134 12.09 -10.33 -17.05
N LEU A 135 11.00 -11.07 -17.25
CA LEU A 135 10.68 -12.32 -16.56
C LEU A 135 10.18 -13.35 -17.56
N ASP A 136 10.74 -14.56 -17.54
CA ASP A 136 10.39 -15.70 -18.41
C ASP A 136 10.34 -15.33 -19.91
N GLY A 137 11.32 -14.54 -20.38
CA GLY A 137 11.40 -14.04 -21.75
C GLY A 137 10.40 -12.93 -22.10
N GLU A 138 9.56 -12.50 -21.16
CA GLU A 138 8.64 -11.39 -21.34
C GLU A 138 9.22 -10.08 -20.78
N LYS A 139 9.18 -9.02 -21.59
CA LYS A 139 9.68 -7.70 -21.18
C LYS A 139 8.78 -7.06 -20.12
N MET A 140 9.37 -6.64 -19.02
CA MET A 140 8.64 -5.96 -17.94
C MET A 140 8.32 -4.52 -18.32
N ARG A 141 7.05 -4.14 -18.15
CA ARG A 141 6.52 -2.80 -18.51
C ARG A 141 6.70 -1.82 -17.36
N ASP A 142 6.38 -2.27 -16.16
CA ASP A 142 6.41 -1.51 -14.92
C ASP A 142 6.42 -2.45 -13.72
N TRP A 143 6.54 -1.87 -12.52
CA TRP A 143 6.59 -2.61 -11.27
C TRP A 143 5.30 -3.39 -10.95
N ASP A 144 4.13 -2.89 -11.35
CA ASP A 144 2.86 -3.57 -11.10
C ASP A 144 2.76 -4.83 -11.98
N HIS A 145 3.18 -4.76 -13.24
CA HIS A 145 3.30 -5.91 -14.13
C HIS A 145 4.26 -6.96 -13.58
N LEU A 146 5.42 -6.52 -13.07
CA LEU A 146 6.38 -7.38 -12.38
C LEU A 146 5.73 -8.06 -11.17
N LEU A 147 5.02 -7.30 -10.35
CA LEU A 147 4.34 -7.79 -9.15
C LEU A 147 3.28 -8.83 -9.49
N ASP A 148 2.46 -8.58 -10.51
CA ASP A 148 1.41 -9.48 -10.97
C ASP A 148 2.00 -10.80 -11.47
N LYS A 149 3.07 -10.76 -12.26
CA LYS A 149 3.76 -11.95 -12.78
C LYS A 149 4.34 -12.79 -11.65
N VAL A 150 5.06 -12.16 -10.73
CA VAL A 150 5.64 -12.83 -9.56
C VAL A 150 4.54 -13.45 -8.69
N THR A 151 3.46 -12.71 -8.42
CA THR A 151 2.32 -13.19 -7.61
C THR A 151 1.65 -14.40 -8.25
N ASN A 152 1.40 -14.34 -9.56
CA ASN A 152 0.70 -15.39 -10.30
C ASN A 152 1.58 -16.62 -10.59
N SER A 153 2.90 -16.51 -10.42
CA SER A 153 3.83 -17.65 -10.52
C SER A 153 3.52 -18.75 -9.50
N ASN A 154 2.88 -18.40 -8.38
CA ASN A 154 2.57 -19.29 -7.27
C ASN A 154 3.79 -20.06 -6.70
N GLY A 155 4.99 -19.47 -6.79
CA GLY A 155 6.24 -20.05 -6.29
C GLY A 155 6.92 -21.04 -7.25
N LYS A 156 6.51 -21.03 -8.53
CA LYS A 156 7.25 -21.69 -9.61
C LYS A 156 8.58 -20.98 -9.86
N LEU A 157 9.57 -21.73 -10.32
CA LEU A 157 10.85 -21.17 -10.76
C LEU A 157 10.60 -20.26 -11.97
N MET A 158 11.22 -19.09 -11.98
CA MET A 158 11.12 -18.09 -13.04
C MET A 158 12.53 -17.66 -13.46
N GLN A 159 12.71 -17.35 -14.73
CA GLN A 159 13.91 -16.71 -15.22
C GLN A 159 13.75 -15.20 -15.11
N ILE A 160 14.66 -14.52 -14.41
CA ILE A 160 14.68 -13.07 -14.26
C ILE A 160 15.87 -12.48 -15.02
N GLU A 161 15.60 -11.39 -15.73
CA GLU A 161 16.59 -10.63 -16.48
C GLU A 161 16.73 -9.24 -15.89
N TRP A 162 17.96 -8.79 -15.63
CA TRP A 162 18.24 -7.46 -15.10
C TRP A 162 19.47 -6.81 -15.74
N GLU A 163 19.46 -5.49 -15.80
CA GLU A 163 20.58 -4.67 -16.25
C GLU A 163 21.34 -4.11 -15.05
N ARG A 164 22.68 -4.21 -15.08
CA ARG A 164 23.59 -3.58 -14.10
C ARG A 164 24.78 -3.00 -14.85
N GLY A 165 24.99 -1.69 -14.74
CA GLY A 165 26.13 -1.02 -15.39
C GLY A 165 26.12 -1.09 -16.92
N GLY A 166 24.97 -1.34 -17.55
CA GLY A 166 24.85 -1.50 -19.01
C GLY A 166 25.00 -2.94 -19.51
N GLU A 167 25.30 -3.89 -18.64
CA GLU A 167 25.33 -5.32 -18.94
C GLU A 167 24.02 -5.99 -18.52
N THR A 168 23.53 -6.94 -19.32
CA THR A 168 22.35 -7.75 -19.02
C THR A 168 22.76 -9.06 -18.38
N PHE A 169 22.15 -9.35 -17.23
CA PHE A 169 22.32 -10.58 -16.47
C PHE A 169 21.01 -11.36 -16.50
N ILE A 170 21.13 -12.68 -16.46
CA ILE A 170 20.01 -13.62 -16.44
C ILE A 170 20.25 -14.60 -15.30
N GLY A 171 19.20 -14.90 -14.54
CA GLY A 171 19.27 -15.83 -13.44
C GLY A 171 17.93 -16.47 -13.15
N GLU A 172 17.94 -17.57 -12.42
CA GLU A 172 16.72 -18.23 -11.98
C GLU A 172 16.35 -17.76 -10.57
N ILE A 173 15.09 -17.40 -10.38
CA ILE A 173 14.55 -16.96 -9.10
C ILE A 173 13.29 -17.75 -8.78
N ARG A 174 13.21 -18.25 -7.54
CA ARG A 174 12.02 -18.95 -7.05
C ARG A 174 11.30 -18.08 -6.03
N PRO A 175 10.11 -17.55 -6.34
CA PRO A 175 9.33 -16.78 -5.38
C PRO A 175 8.96 -17.64 -4.17
N ILE A 176 9.22 -17.13 -2.96
CA ILE A 176 8.76 -17.72 -1.71
C ILE A 176 7.34 -17.22 -1.47
N LYS A 177 6.41 -18.09 -1.05
CA LYS A 177 5.07 -17.64 -0.67
C LYS A 177 5.15 -16.77 0.59
N ASP A 178 5.15 -15.45 0.40
CA ASP A 178 4.77 -14.51 1.44
C ASP A 178 3.29 -14.13 1.24
N GLU A 179 2.47 -14.48 2.23
CA GLU A 179 1.03 -14.19 2.25
C GLU A 179 0.74 -12.69 2.46
N LYS A 180 1.76 -11.85 2.75
CA LYS A 180 1.57 -10.45 3.15
C LYS A 180 1.92 -9.42 2.07
N SER A 181 2.79 -9.73 1.10
CA SER A 181 3.09 -8.84 -0.03
C SER A 181 3.90 -9.55 -1.10
N ALA A 182 3.68 -9.21 -2.38
CA ALA A 182 4.51 -9.70 -3.48
C ALA A 182 5.90 -9.04 -3.55
N VAL A 183 6.09 -7.88 -2.89
CA VAL A 183 7.43 -7.35 -2.53
C VAL A 183 8.21 -8.38 -1.70
N GLY A 184 7.51 -9.16 -0.87
CA GLY A 184 8.04 -10.23 -0.06
C GLY A 184 8.09 -11.59 -0.76
N GLN A 185 7.72 -11.75 -2.04
CA GLN A 185 7.85 -13.07 -2.67
C GLN A 185 9.25 -13.32 -3.22
N ILE A 186 9.85 -12.30 -3.84
CA ILE A 186 11.25 -12.34 -4.29
C ILE A 186 12.16 -11.38 -3.50
N GLY A 187 11.60 -10.48 -2.68
CA GLY A 187 12.38 -9.63 -1.77
C GLY A 187 12.96 -8.37 -2.41
N ILE A 188 12.32 -7.81 -3.45
CA ILE A 188 12.74 -6.55 -4.07
C ILE A 188 11.71 -5.45 -3.80
N GLY A 189 12.19 -4.24 -3.53
CA GLY A 189 11.37 -3.05 -3.36
C GLY A 189 11.86 -1.91 -4.25
N PRO A 190 10.94 -1.11 -4.83
CA PRO A 190 11.31 -0.01 -5.70
C PRO A 190 11.59 1.25 -4.89
N ARG A 191 12.31 2.18 -5.52
CA ARG A 191 12.52 3.52 -4.95
C ARG A 191 11.18 4.24 -4.89
N ARG A 192 10.69 4.53 -3.69
CA ARG A 192 9.47 5.32 -3.50
C ARG A 192 9.86 6.74 -3.12
N LYS A 193 9.71 7.69 -4.04
CA LYS A 193 9.77 9.11 -3.69
C LYS A 193 8.49 9.50 -2.94
N MET A 194 8.49 9.24 -1.64
CA MET A 194 7.41 9.62 -0.73
C MET A 194 7.52 11.12 -0.44
N ILE A 195 6.47 11.87 -0.72
CA ILE A 195 6.37 13.28 -0.31
C ILE A 195 5.43 13.38 0.89
N VAL A 196 5.86 14.11 1.92
CA VAL A 196 4.98 14.44 3.06
C VAL A 196 4.14 15.65 2.65
N ARG A 197 2.82 15.47 2.59
CA ARG A 197 1.88 16.56 2.33
C ARG A 197 1.23 17.00 3.63
N GLN A 198 1.22 18.30 3.84
CA GLN A 198 0.53 18.96 4.94
C GLN A 198 -0.79 19.54 4.42
N TYR A 199 -1.87 19.24 5.12
CA TYR A 199 -3.20 19.76 4.82
C TYR A 199 -3.63 20.69 5.98
N GLY A 200 -4.41 21.72 5.68
CA GLY A 200 -5.09 22.51 6.72
C GLY A 200 -6.07 21.64 7.54
N VAL A 201 -6.49 22.12 8.71
CA VAL A 201 -7.30 21.33 9.67
C VAL A 201 -8.55 20.71 9.03
N ALA A 202 -9.35 21.50 8.30
CA ALA A 202 -10.57 21.00 7.65
C ALA A 202 -10.28 19.89 6.63
N MET A 203 -9.29 20.11 5.75
CA MET A 203 -8.90 19.09 4.76
C MET A 203 -8.26 17.86 5.41
N SER A 204 -7.54 18.03 6.52
CA SER A 204 -7.00 16.91 7.30
C SER A 204 -8.11 16.01 7.84
N CYS A 205 -9.23 16.57 8.32
CA CYS A 205 -10.40 15.79 8.75
C CYS A 205 -11.03 15.02 7.58
N VAL A 206 -11.21 15.67 6.42
CA VAL A 206 -11.74 15.02 5.21
C VAL A 206 -10.84 13.88 4.75
N MET A 207 -9.53 14.12 4.67
CA MET A 207 -8.54 13.10 4.28
C MET A 207 -8.49 11.95 5.30
N GLY A 208 -8.55 12.26 6.59
CA GLY A 208 -8.63 11.28 7.66
C GLY A 208 -9.86 10.38 7.53
N PHE A 209 -11.04 10.98 7.29
CA PHE A 209 -12.29 10.25 7.07
C PHE A 209 -12.21 9.35 5.83
N GLN A 210 -11.73 9.87 4.69
CA GLN A 210 -11.56 9.07 3.48
C GLN A 210 -10.63 7.87 3.70
N LYS A 211 -9.51 8.09 4.39
CA LYS A 211 -8.58 7.00 4.74
C LYS A 211 -9.20 5.99 5.70
N ALA A 212 -9.98 6.44 6.68
CA ALA A 212 -10.70 5.56 7.59
C ALA A 212 -11.70 4.67 6.82
N VAL A 213 -12.49 5.23 5.89
CA VAL A 213 -13.42 4.46 5.05
C VAL A 213 -12.69 3.40 4.24
N VAL A 214 -11.60 3.76 3.56
CA VAL A 214 -10.78 2.79 2.79
C VAL A 214 -10.23 1.70 3.70
N ASN A 215 -9.78 2.05 4.90
CA ASN A 215 -9.26 1.10 5.86
C ASN A 215 -10.35 0.13 6.36
N VAL A 216 -11.54 0.65 6.70
CA VAL A 216 -12.72 -0.15 7.08
C VAL A 216 -13.08 -1.15 5.97
N GLN A 217 -13.12 -0.70 4.71
CA GLN A 217 -13.38 -1.57 3.56
C GLN A 217 -12.35 -2.69 3.46
N ARG A 218 -11.05 -2.39 3.66
CA ARG A 218 -9.99 -3.41 3.65
C ARG A 218 -10.17 -4.44 4.76
N VAL A 219 -10.49 -4.01 5.97
CA VAL A 219 -10.76 -4.93 7.09
C VAL A 219 -11.94 -5.84 6.77
N TYR A 220 -13.03 -5.29 6.24
CA TYR A 220 -14.19 -6.08 5.83
C TYR A 220 -13.82 -7.13 4.77
N LEU A 221 -13.08 -6.74 3.73
CA LEU A 221 -12.60 -7.65 2.69
C LEU A 221 -11.66 -8.74 3.25
N MET A 222 -10.83 -8.39 4.23
CA MET A 222 -9.96 -9.34 4.92
C MET A 222 -10.77 -10.36 5.72
N ILE A 223 -11.75 -9.89 6.51
CA ILE A 223 -12.68 -10.75 7.26
C ILE A 223 -13.41 -11.70 6.30
N ARG A 224 -14.00 -11.18 5.21
CA ARG A 224 -14.66 -12.00 4.18
C ARG A 224 -13.71 -13.04 3.54
N SER A 225 -12.45 -12.68 3.36
CA SER A 225 -11.43 -13.58 2.79
C SER A 225 -11.09 -14.75 3.71
N PHE A 226 -11.19 -14.58 5.03
CA PHE A 226 -11.05 -15.70 5.98
C PHE A 226 -12.20 -16.70 5.88
N PHE A 227 -13.45 -16.22 5.79
CA PHE A 227 -14.61 -17.10 5.64
C PHE A 227 -14.63 -17.85 4.30
N THR A 228 -14.09 -17.23 3.24
CA THR A 228 -13.94 -17.86 1.92
C THR A 228 -12.68 -18.72 1.78
N ARG A 229 -11.89 -18.90 2.86
CA ARG A 229 -10.62 -19.66 2.89
C ARG A 229 -9.56 -19.21 1.88
N LYS A 230 -9.67 -17.97 1.37
CA LYS A 230 -8.69 -17.39 0.44
C LYS A 230 -7.42 -16.92 1.14
N LEU A 231 -7.52 -16.61 2.44
CA LEU A 231 -6.39 -16.25 3.29
C LEU A 231 -6.20 -17.32 4.38
N SER A 232 -4.95 -17.71 4.58
CA SER A 232 -4.54 -18.62 5.66
C SER A 232 -4.70 -17.95 7.02
N THR A 233 -5.24 -18.67 7.99
CA THR A 233 -5.38 -18.22 9.39
C THR A 233 -4.04 -18.03 10.10
N LYS A 234 -2.93 -18.51 9.51
CA LYS A 234 -1.55 -18.29 10.01
C LYS A 234 -1.05 -16.86 9.79
N THR A 235 -1.75 -16.07 8.98
CA THR A 235 -1.46 -14.65 8.76
C THR A 235 -1.94 -13.74 9.88
N VAL A 236 -2.92 -14.20 10.69
CA VAL A 236 -3.50 -13.44 11.79
C VAL A 236 -2.39 -13.10 12.79
N GLY A 237 -2.10 -11.80 12.91
CA GLY A 237 -1.15 -11.27 13.89
C GLY A 237 -1.83 -11.07 15.24
N GLY A 238 -1.12 -11.40 16.32
CA GLY A 238 -1.55 -11.17 17.69
C GLY A 238 -0.96 -9.90 18.29
N ILE A 239 -0.92 -9.87 19.62
CA ILE A 239 -0.46 -8.71 20.42
C ILE A 239 1.02 -8.40 20.11
N ILE A 240 1.84 -9.43 19.89
CA ILE A 240 3.27 -9.27 19.65
C ILE A 240 3.52 -8.56 18.33
N LEU A 241 2.83 -8.96 17.25
CA LEU A 241 2.96 -8.29 15.96
C LEU A 241 2.50 -6.82 16.04
N ILE A 242 1.42 -6.53 16.79
CA ILE A 242 0.95 -5.16 17.00
C ILE A 242 2.02 -4.34 17.75
N ALA A 243 2.65 -4.91 18.78
CA ALA A 243 3.72 -4.25 19.51
C ALA A 243 4.94 -3.95 18.63
N GLN A 244 5.36 -4.92 17.80
CA GLN A 244 6.46 -4.74 16.85
C GLN A 244 6.14 -3.67 15.80
N ALA A 245 4.94 -3.70 15.22
CA ALA A 245 4.49 -2.71 14.27
C ALA A 245 4.45 -1.30 14.90
N SER A 246 3.95 -1.20 16.13
CA SER A 246 3.93 0.06 16.91
C SER A 246 5.34 0.61 17.11
N TYR A 247 6.28 -0.24 17.53
CA TYR A 247 7.69 0.14 17.73
C TYR A 247 8.34 0.58 16.41
N HIS A 248 8.07 -0.13 15.32
CA HIS A 248 8.58 0.22 14.00
C HIS A 248 8.01 1.57 13.52
N SER A 249 6.71 1.79 13.67
CA SER A 249 6.06 3.07 13.35
C SER A 249 6.61 4.23 14.18
N ALA A 250 6.86 4.01 15.48
CA ALA A 250 7.48 5.03 16.34
C ALA A 250 8.90 5.40 15.92
N LYS A 251 9.70 4.43 15.43
CA LYS A 251 11.03 4.70 14.86
C LYS A 251 10.98 5.55 13.60
N GLN A 252 9.95 5.39 12.76
CA GLN A 252 9.78 6.14 11.53
C GLN A 252 9.37 7.60 11.76
N GLY A 253 8.74 7.90 12.90
CA GLY A 253 8.39 9.26 13.29
C GLY A 253 6.96 9.40 13.81
N LEU A 254 6.65 10.58 14.33
CA LEU A 254 5.39 10.87 14.99
C LEU A 254 4.20 10.74 14.03
N SER A 255 4.32 11.21 12.79
CA SER A 255 3.23 11.11 11.81
C SER A 255 2.87 9.65 11.50
N THR A 256 3.87 8.79 11.28
CA THR A 256 3.65 7.36 11.05
C THR A 256 3.02 6.68 12.25
N LEU A 257 3.45 7.02 13.47
CA LEU A 257 2.87 6.48 14.70
C LEU A 257 1.40 6.89 14.86
N LEU A 258 1.07 8.17 14.67
CA LEU A 258 -0.31 8.65 14.74
C LEU A 258 -1.19 8.02 13.65
N TYR A 259 -0.65 7.86 12.44
CA TYR A 259 -1.33 7.17 11.35
C TYR A 259 -1.60 5.69 11.68
N PHE A 260 -0.61 4.99 12.24
CA PHE A 260 -0.74 3.61 12.69
C PHE A 260 -1.79 3.48 13.79
N LEU A 261 -1.77 4.35 14.80
CA LEU A 261 -2.76 4.37 15.87
C LEU A 261 -4.17 4.61 15.33
N GLY A 262 -4.32 5.52 14.35
CA GLY A 262 -5.60 5.75 13.66
C GLY A 262 -6.11 4.53 12.91
N ILE A 263 -5.22 3.79 12.22
CA ILE A 263 -5.58 2.52 11.57
C ILE A 263 -6.05 1.49 12.59
N ILE A 264 -5.33 1.32 13.70
CA ILE A 264 -5.72 0.38 14.75
C ILE A 264 -7.08 0.75 15.36
N GLY A 265 -7.30 2.03 15.65
CA GLY A 265 -8.60 2.52 16.14
C GLY A 265 -9.74 2.24 15.17
N ALA A 266 -9.54 2.49 13.88
CA ALA A 266 -10.53 2.16 12.85
C ALA A 266 -10.79 0.64 12.75
N ASN A 267 -9.75 -0.19 12.88
CA ASN A 267 -9.89 -1.65 12.86
C ASN A 267 -10.68 -2.16 14.09
N LEU A 268 -10.40 -1.62 15.28
CA LEU A 268 -11.14 -1.96 16.51
C LEU A 268 -12.61 -1.58 16.39
N ALA A 269 -12.93 -0.44 15.79
CA ALA A 269 -14.31 -0.05 15.53
C ALA A 269 -15.05 -1.09 14.67
N VAL A 270 -14.42 -1.60 13.61
CA VAL A 270 -15.02 -2.65 12.76
C VAL A 270 -15.21 -3.96 13.52
N ILE A 271 -14.20 -4.37 14.30
CA ILE A 271 -14.26 -5.59 15.10
C ILE A 271 -15.37 -5.49 16.16
N ASN A 272 -15.51 -4.34 16.82
CA ASN A 272 -16.52 -4.11 17.84
C ASN A 272 -17.95 -4.16 17.28
N VAL A 273 -18.15 -3.88 15.99
CA VAL A 273 -19.47 -3.98 15.33
C VAL A 273 -19.84 -5.44 15.00
N LEU A 274 -18.90 -6.39 15.07
CA LEU A 274 -19.20 -7.79 14.80
C LEU A 274 -20.20 -8.36 15.83
N PRO A 275 -21.08 -9.30 15.42
CA PRO A 275 -22.06 -9.93 16.30
C PRO A 275 -21.40 -11.00 17.19
N ILE A 276 -20.40 -10.58 17.98
CA ILE A 276 -19.69 -11.42 18.95
C ILE A 276 -20.13 -10.95 20.33
N PRO A 277 -20.73 -11.82 21.16
CA PRO A 277 -21.08 -11.46 22.54
C PRO A 277 -19.85 -10.93 23.29
N VAL A 278 -20.01 -10.05 24.27
CA VAL A 278 -18.95 -9.21 24.90
C VAL A 278 -18.54 -7.95 24.12
N LEU A 279 -18.76 -7.89 22.80
CA LEU A 279 -18.54 -6.68 22.00
C LEU A 279 -19.84 -5.89 21.81
N ASP A 280 -19.72 -4.61 21.45
CA ASP A 280 -20.87 -3.71 21.22
C ASP A 280 -21.86 -4.27 20.19
N GLY A 281 -21.36 -4.86 19.10
CA GLY A 281 -22.15 -5.52 18.06
C GLY A 281 -22.84 -6.80 18.57
N GLY A 282 -22.29 -7.46 19.57
CA GLY A 282 -22.94 -8.55 20.30
C GLY A 282 -24.16 -8.06 21.06
N HIS A 283 -24.07 -6.91 21.73
CA HIS A 283 -25.23 -6.31 22.39
C HIS A 283 -26.31 -5.91 21.38
N LEU A 284 -25.94 -5.34 20.23
CA LEU A 284 -26.88 -5.04 19.14
C LEU A 284 -27.56 -6.32 18.61
N MET A 285 -26.81 -7.42 18.47
CA MET A 285 -27.37 -8.72 18.10
C MET A 285 -28.37 -9.22 19.13
N LEU A 286 -28.06 -9.15 20.43
CA LEU A 286 -28.97 -9.57 21.50
C LEU A 286 -30.26 -8.74 21.51
N LEU A 287 -30.16 -7.41 21.34
CA LEU A 287 -31.33 -6.53 21.20
C LEU A 287 -32.15 -6.88 19.95
N GLY A 288 -31.50 -7.23 18.84
CA GLY A 288 -32.18 -7.73 17.64
C GLY A 288 -32.97 -9.01 17.90
N ILE A 289 -32.38 -9.94 18.65
CA ILE A 289 -33.05 -11.18 19.08
C ILE A 289 -34.24 -10.87 19.99
N GLU A 290 -34.09 -9.96 20.95
CA GLU A 290 -35.19 -9.53 21.83
C GLU A 290 -36.34 -8.91 21.04
N LYS A 291 -36.03 -8.07 20.04
CA LYS A 291 -37.03 -7.47 19.15
C LYS A 291 -37.81 -8.53 18.37
N LEU A 292 -37.15 -9.56 17.86
CA LEU A 292 -37.82 -10.67 17.15
C LEU A 292 -38.63 -11.56 18.10
N LYS A 293 -38.14 -11.75 19.33
CA LYS A 293 -38.76 -12.59 20.36
C LYS A 293 -39.94 -11.88 21.07
N GLY A 294 -40.00 -10.55 21.00
CA GLY A 294 -41.02 -9.72 21.65
C GLY A 294 -40.91 -9.64 23.18
N LYS A 295 -39.84 -10.21 23.77
CA LYS A 295 -39.59 -10.20 25.23
C LYS A 295 -38.09 -10.17 25.52
N PRO A 296 -37.67 -9.55 26.65
CA PRO A 296 -36.27 -9.49 27.03
C PRO A 296 -35.66 -10.88 27.18
N LEU A 297 -34.37 -10.99 26.89
CA LEU A 297 -33.60 -12.19 27.20
C LEU A 297 -33.42 -12.30 28.71
N SER A 298 -33.37 -13.52 29.22
CA SER A 298 -33.07 -13.72 30.64
C SER A 298 -31.63 -13.32 30.93
N GLU A 299 -31.37 -12.81 32.12
CA GLU A 299 -30.02 -12.45 32.57
C GLU A 299 -29.04 -13.63 32.42
N ARG A 300 -29.51 -14.85 32.71
CA ARG A 300 -28.73 -16.08 32.51
C ARG A 300 -28.33 -16.29 31.05
N ALA A 301 -29.25 -16.04 30.09
CA ALA A 301 -28.95 -16.19 28.67
C ALA A 301 -27.96 -15.14 28.18
N GLN A 302 -28.10 -13.88 28.61
CA GLN A 302 -27.14 -12.82 28.28
C GLN A 302 -25.76 -13.10 28.90
N ALA A 303 -25.70 -13.54 30.16
CA ALA A 303 -24.46 -13.90 30.83
C ALA A 303 -23.74 -15.06 30.12
N VAL A 304 -24.46 -16.14 29.78
CA VAL A 304 -23.90 -17.26 29.03
C VAL A 304 -23.39 -16.81 27.66
N ALA A 305 -24.16 -15.99 26.93
CA ALA A 305 -23.72 -15.45 25.65
C ALA A 305 -22.40 -14.68 25.82
N ASN A 306 -22.33 -13.76 26.79
CA ASN A 306 -21.11 -12.97 27.05
C ASN A 306 -19.91 -13.84 27.44
N TYR A 307 -20.08 -14.86 28.28
CA TYR A 307 -18.99 -15.79 28.61
C TYR A 307 -18.51 -16.57 27.39
N VAL A 308 -19.43 -17.04 26.55
CA VAL A 308 -19.08 -17.71 25.28
C VAL A 308 -18.29 -16.76 24.39
N GLY A 309 -18.77 -15.51 24.23
CA GLY A 309 -18.08 -14.50 23.44
C GLY A 309 -16.69 -14.14 23.98
N LEU A 310 -16.57 -13.95 25.30
CA LEU A 310 -15.28 -13.74 25.97
C LEU A 310 -14.32 -14.90 25.72
N PHE A 311 -14.78 -16.14 25.86
CA PHE A 311 -13.97 -17.33 25.61
C PHE A 311 -13.50 -17.40 24.15
N LEU A 312 -14.37 -17.06 23.18
CA LEU A 312 -14.01 -16.99 21.77
C LEU A 312 -12.95 -15.91 21.49
N VAL A 313 -13.11 -14.71 22.05
CA VAL A 313 -12.15 -13.60 21.88
C VAL A 313 -10.80 -13.95 22.51
N LEU A 314 -10.79 -14.45 23.75
CA LEU A 314 -9.56 -14.89 24.41
C LEU A 314 -8.89 -16.03 23.66
N GLY A 315 -9.67 -17.00 23.18
CA GLY A 315 -9.18 -18.09 22.33
C GLY A 315 -8.51 -17.57 21.06
N LEU A 316 -9.10 -16.57 20.39
CA LEU A 316 -8.53 -15.94 19.21
C LEU A 316 -7.23 -15.20 19.53
N VAL A 317 -7.18 -14.45 20.64
CA VAL A 317 -5.96 -13.76 21.10
C VAL A 317 -4.83 -14.75 21.39
N LEU A 318 -5.13 -15.85 22.09
CA LEU A 318 -4.16 -16.91 22.37
C LEU A 318 -3.68 -17.59 21.08
N TYR A 319 -4.59 -17.88 20.15
CA TYR A 319 -4.25 -18.45 18.85
C TYR A 319 -3.35 -17.53 18.02
N ALA A 320 -3.69 -16.25 17.94
CA ALA A 320 -2.91 -15.24 17.21
C ALA A 320 -1.53 -15.03 17.86
N THR A 321 -1.47 -15.01 19.19
CA THR A 321 -0.21 -14.90 19.93
C THR A 321 0.67 -16.14 19.73
N ARG A 322 0.08 -17.34 19.72
CA ARG A 322 0.80 -18.57 19.35
C ARG A 322 1.37 -18.48 17.94
N ASN A 323 0.61 -17.97 16.98
CA ASN A 323 1.11 -17.77 15.61
C ASN A 323 2.28 -16.78 15.56
N ASP A 324 2.22 -15.70 16.35
CA ASP A 324 3.33 -14.76 16.47
C ASP A 324 4.58 -15.42 17.06
N ILE A 325 4.46 -16.19 18.15
CA ILE A 325 5.60 -16.91 18.75
C ILE A 325 6.22 -17.89 17.76
N LEU A 326 5.41 -18.70 17.07
CA LEU A 326 5.89 -19.63 16.05
C LEU A 326 6.59 -18.90 14.90
N ARG A 327 6.13 -17.71 14.54
CA ARG A 327 6.76 -16.88 13.50
C ARG A 327 8.12 -16.37 13.97
N LEU A 328 8.25 -15.95 15.23
CA LEU A 328 9.53 -15.52 15.78
C LEU A 328 10.52 -16.68 15.86
N MET A 329 10.08 -17.87 16.27
CA MET A 329 10.95 -19.05 16.34
C MET A 329 11.41 -19.54 14.97
N LYS A 330 10.60 -19.37 13.92
CA LYS A 330 10.98 -19.72 12.54
C LYS A 330 11.74 -18.63 11.80
N GLY A 331 11.77 -17.41 12.35
CA GLY A 331 12.48 -16.25 11.83
C GLY A 331 13.85 -16.03 12.47
N PHE A 332 14.36 -17.02 13.22
CA PHE A 332 15.73 -17.16 13.70
C PHE A 332 16.33 -18.46 13.14
#